data_AF-A0A9X1PNY6-F1
#
_entry.id   AF-A0A9X1PNY6-F1
#
_cell.length_a   1.000
_cell.length_b   1.000
_cell.length_c   1.000
_cell.angle_alpha   90.00
_cell.angle_beta   90.00
_cell.angle_gamma   90.00
#
_symmetry.space_group_name_H-M   'P 1'
#
loop_
_entity.id
_entity.type
_entity.pdbx_description
1 polymer ?
#
loop_
_entity_poly.entity_id
_entity_poly.type
_entity_poly.pdbx_seq_one_letter_code
_entity_poly.pdbx_strand_id
1 'polypeptide(L)'
;MSINVMMSNIGVDTQDHLKLSVINEKPFKGEAGYYFSLASVPLSHKEYIFVATPLKRGYFLVGGRQMLVGHTLTVRDRKGFSNYFSGEKYNAILTIREEDKTESGITNYRGTLEIQYGSEKRKFKVHGRQYH
;
A
#
# COMPACT_ATOMS: atom_id res chain seq x y z
N MET A 1 -19.59 52.10 16.81
CA MET A 1 -18.27 51.44 16.96
C MET A 1 -18.40 50.00 16.52
N SER A 2 -17.33 49.48 15.94
CA SER A 2 -17.26 48.49 14.87
C SER A 2 -17.70 47.06 15.21
N ILE A 3 -18.18 46.37 14.16
CA ILE A 3 -18.43 44.93 14.08
C ILE A 3 -17.07 44.20 14.06
N ASN A 4 -16.87 43.22 14.92
CA ASN A 4 -15.81 42.22 14.76
C ASN A 4 -16.42 40.86 14.48
N VAL A 5 -16.57 40.56 13.19
CA VAL A 5 -16.67 39.20 12.68
C VAL A 5 -15.25 38.65 12.63
N MET A 6 -14.91 37.72 13.52
CA MET A 6 -13.72 36.90 13.37
C MET A 6 -14.10 35.70 12.50
N MET A 7 -13.97 35.86 11.19
CA MET A 7 -13.72 34.75 10.30
C MET A 7 -12.27 34.31 10.52
N SER A 8 -12.06 33.12 11.08
CA SER A 8 -10.74 32.47 11.03
C SER A 8 -10.66 31.61 9.78
N ASN A 9 -9.75 32.04 8.90
CA ASN A 9 -9.39 31.45 7.62
C ASN A 9 -9.12 29.94 7.68
N ILE A 10 -9.73 29.24 6.71
CA ILE A 10 -9.16 28.18 5.85
C ILE A 10 -7.79 27.67 6.32
N GLY A 11 -7.80 26.60 7.11
CA GLY A 11 -6.68 25.67 7.17
C GLY A 11 -6.75 24.80 5.92
N VAL A 12 -5.91 25.09 4.93
CA VAL A 12 -5.58 24.10 3.89
C VAL A 12 -4.94 22.93 4.63
N ASP A 13 -5.68 21.84 4.79
CA ASP A 13 -5.11 20.54 5.09
C ASP A 13 -4.15 20.22 3.93
N THR A 14 -2.87 20.56 4.09
CA THR A 14 -1.82 20.11 3.18
C THR A 14 -1.59 18.63 3.45
N GLN A 15 -2.61 17.83 3.10
CA GLN A 15 -2.56 16.39 3.14
C GLN A 15 -1.55 15.98 2.06
N ASP A 16 -0.32 15.61 2.47
CA ASP A 16 0.62 14.93 1.56
C ASP A 16 -0.07 13.63 1.12
N HIS A 17 -0.62 13.65 -0.10
CA HIS A 17 -1.41 12.57 -0.67
C HIS A 17 -0.61 11.27 -0.86
N LEU A 18 0.72 11.32 -0.70
CA LEU A 18 1.61 10.17 -0.78
C LEU A 18 2.28 9.82 0.54
N LYS A 19 1.91 10.47 1.65
CA LYS A 19 2.35 10.09 3.00
C LYS A 19 1.55 8.90 3.50
N LEU A 20 2.14 7.71 3.30
CA LEU A 20 1.54 6.47 3.77
C LEU A 20 1.55 6.39 5.29
N SER A 21 0.46 5.88 5.84
CA SER A 21 0.34 5.51 7.25
C SER A 21 0.47 3.99 7.40
N VAL A 22 0.98 3.56 8.54
CA VAL A 22 1.05 2.13 8.87
C VAL A 22 -0.35 1.58 9.12
N ILE A 23 -0.63 0.45 8.51
CA ILE A 23 -1.76 -0.41 8.79
C ILE A 23 -1.33 -1.35 9.91
N ASN A 24 -1.80 -1.06 11.12
CA ASN A 24 -1.71 -1.98 12.26
C ASN A 24 -2.86 -2.98 12.16
N GLU A 25 -2.81 -3.84 11.14
CA GLU A 25 -3.67 -5.01 11.16
C GLU A 25 -3.13 -5.99 12.20
N LYS A 26 -4.01 -6.48 13.07
CA LYS A 26 -3.85 -7.87 13.49
C LYS A 26 -4.13 -8.65 12.21
N PRO A 27 -3.13 -9.23 11.51
CA PRO A 27 -3.48 -10.17 10.45
C PRO A 27 -4.42 -11.16 11.10
N PHE A 28 -5.64 -11.25 10.59
CA PHE A 28 -6.52 -12.34 10.97
C PHE A 28 -5.73 -13.59 10.59
N LYS A 29 -5.23 -14.31 11.62
CA LYS A 29 -4.39 -15.49 11.40
C LYS A 29 -5.13 -16.40 10.42
N GLY A 30 -4.60 -16.55 9.20
CA GLY A 30 -5.12 -17.50 8.21
C GLY A 30 -6.05 -16.94 7.13
N GLU A 31 -6.30 -15.63 7.05
CA GLU A 31 -6.92 -15.11 5.81
C GLU A 31 -5.88 -15.04 4.70
N ALA A 32 -6.17 -15.70 3.59
CA ALA A 32 -5.36 -15.61 2.39
C ALA A 32 -5.23 -14.14 1.97
N GLY A 33 -4.08 -13.77 1.40
CA GLY A 33 -3.84 -12.38 1.01
C GLY A 33 -2.37 -12.00 0.98
N TYR A 34 -2.12 -10.79 0.52
CA TYR A 34 -0.81 -10.19 0.31
C TYR A 34 -0.58 -9.05 1.30
N TYR A 35 0.50 -9.11 2.07
CA TYR A 35 0.81 -8.13 3.12
C TYR A 35 2.23 -7.60 2.93
N PHE A 36 2.37 -6.30 2.68
CA PHE A 36 3.65 -5.65 2.37
C PHE A 36 4.00 -4.54 3.36
N SER A 37 5.22 -4.61 3.89
CA SER A 37 5.84 -3.62 4.76
C SER A 37 6.98 -2.92 4.04
N LEU A 38 7.43 -1.78 4.59
CA LEU A 38 8.71 -1.20 4.20
C LEU A 38 9.84 -2.20 4.44
N ALA A 39 10.82 -2.26 3.55
CA ALA A 39 11.95 -3.19 3.66
C ALA A 39 12.78 -2.99 4.95
N SER A 40 12.73 -1.79 5.55
CA SER A 40 13.38 -1.46 6.82
C SER A 40 12.62 -1.95 8.06
N VAL A 41 11.39 -2.42 7.90
CA VAL A 41 10.49 -2.80 9.01
C VAL A 41 10.34 -4.32 9.05
N PRO A 42 10.72 -5.01 10.12
CA PRO A 42 10.54 -6.45 10.23
C PRO A 42 9.07 -6.88 10.08
N LEU A 43 8.79 -7.91 9.28
CA LEU A 43 7.43 -8.43 9.08
C LEU A 43 6.79 -8.95 10.38
N SER A 44 7.59 -9.29 11.40
CA SER A 44 7.11 -9.67 12.73
C SER A 44 6.40 -8.53 13.46
N HIS A 45 6.67 -7.27 13.11
CA HIS A 45 6.02 -6.09 13.70
C HIS A 45 4.61 -5.87 13.18
N LYS A 46 4.23 -6.50 12.06
CA LYS A 46 2.89 -6.39 11.45
C LYS A 46 2.49 -4.97 11.07
N GLU A 47 3.47 -4.17 10.70
CA GLU A 47 3.31 -2.79 10.25
C GLU A 47 3.31 -2.77 8.72
N TYR A 48 2.12 -2.81 8.11
CA TYR A 48 1.98 -2.89 6.65
C TYR A 48 1.73 -1.51 6.04
N ILE A 49 2.19 -1.29 4.81
CA ILE A 49 1.90 -0.08 4.04
C ILE A 49 0.99 -0.37 2.84
N PHE A 50 0.80 -1.66 2.52
CA PHE A 50 -0.08 -2.12 1.46
C PHE A 50 -0.55 -3.53 1.77
N VAL A 51 -1.85 -3.76 1.63
CA VAL A 51 -2.49 -5.06 1.79
C VAL A 51 -3.36 -5.32 0.57
N ALA A 52 -3.36 -6.56 0.06
CA ALA A 52 -4.31 -6.97 -0.96
C ALA A 52 -4.95 -8.31 -0.64
N THR A 53 -6.27 -8.39 -0.78
CA THR A 53 -7.07 -9.60 -0.58
C THR A 53 -6.76 -10.68 -1.65
N PRO A 54 -7.23 -11.93 -1.48
CA PRO A 54 -7.10 -12.98 -2.50
C PRO A 54 -7.79 -12.61 -3.81
N LEU A 55 -8.89 -11.86 -3.72
CA LEU A 55 -9.60 -11.27 -4.86
C LEU A 55 -8.86 -10.07 -5.47
N LYS A 56 -7.61 -9.83 -5.04
CA LYS A 56 -6.72 -8.77 -5.46
C LYS A 56 -7.32 -7.36 -5.37
N ARG A 57 -8.20 -7.14 -4.42
CA ARG A 57 -8.57 -5.79 -3.96
C ARG A 57 -7.50 -5.33 -2.98
N GLY A 58 -6.75 -4.31 -3.36
CA GLY A 58 -5.68 -3.71 -2.58
C GLY A 58 -6.16 -2.47 -1.82
N TYR A 59 -5.48 -2.15 -0.74
CA TYR A 59 -5.66 -0.87 -0.06
C TYR A 59 -4.38 -0.44 0.67
N PHE A 60 -4.30 0.87 0.92
CA PHE A 60 -3.27 1.52 1.73
C PHE A 60 -3.87 2.71 2.47
N LEU A 61 -3.16 3.27 3.46
CA LEU A 61 -3.64 4.42 4.23
C LEU A 61 -2.87 5.69 3.86
N VAL A 62 -3.59 6.77 3.55
CA VAL A 62 -3.04 8.12 3.35
C VAL A 62 -3.70 9.06 4.35
N GLY A 63 -2.91 9.73 5.19
CA GLY A 63 -3.45 10.62 6.22
C GLY A 63 -4.51 9.95 7.12
N GLY A 64 -4.32 8.66 7.44
CA GLY A 64 -5.27 7.86 8.22
C GLY A 64 -6.53 7.39 7.48
N ARG A 65 -6.71 7.72 6.19
CA ARG A 65 -7.86 7.28 5.38
C ARG A 65 -7.48 6.11 4.48
N GLN A 66 -8.38 5.15 4.35
CA GLN A 66 -8.20 3.99 3.50
C GLN A 66 -8.48 4.30 2.03
N MET A 67 -7.46 4.14 1.19
CA MET A 67 -7.53 4.28 -0.25
C MET A 67 -7.64 2.90 -0.89
N LEU A 68 -8.74 2.66 -1.61
CA LEU A 68 -9.01 1.38 -2.27
C LEU A 68 -8.49 1.38 -3.70
N VAL A 69 -7.88 0.27 -4.11
CA VAL A 69 -7.44 0.02 -5.48
C VAL A 69 -7.80 -1.40 -5.91
N GLY A 70 -8.29 -1.57 -7.13
CA GLY A 70 -8.56 -2.87 -7.73
C GLY A 70 -7.39 -3.33 -8.58
N HIS A 71 -7.04 -4.61 -8.54
CA HIS A 71 -6.08 -5.19 -9.48
C HIS A 71 -6.59 -5.06 -10.91
N THR A 72 -5.71 -4.64 -11.80
CA THR A 72 -6.02 -4.45 -13.22
C THR A 72 -5.33 -5.51 -14.08
N LEU A 73 -4.03 -5.70 -13.89
CA LEU A 73 -3.26 -6.67 -14.66
C LEU A 73 -1.97 -7.11 -13.96
N THR A 74 -1.45 -8.25 -14.40
CA THR A 74 -0.13 -8.75 -14.00
C THR A 74 0.75 -8.85 -15.24
N VAL A 75 1.89 -8.17 -15.24
CA VAL A 75 2.95 -8.35 -16.26
C VAL A 75 4.03 -9.23 -15.66
N ARG A 76 4.45 -10.27 -16.37
CA ARG A 76 5.58 -11.13 -15.98
C ARG A 76 6.75 -10.92 -16.92
N ASP A 77 7.96 -10.93 -16.37
CA ASP A 77 9.21 -10.91 -17.12
C ASP A 77 10.18 -11.95 -16.54
N ARG A 78 11.38 -12.08 -17.14
CA ARG A 78 12.40 -13.04 -16.69
C ARG A 78 12.95 -12.75 -15.28
N LYS A 79 12.72 -11.55 -14.76
CA LYS A 79 13.22 -11.05 -13.46
C LYS A 79 12.11 -10.97 -12.41
N GLY A 80 10.91 -11.47 -12.67
CA GLY A 80 9.78 -11.44 -11.73
C GLY A 80 8.49 -10.96 -12.37
N PHE A 81 7.70 -10.19 -11.62
CA PHE A 81 6.39 -9.72 -12.09
C PHE A 81 5.97 -8.39 -11.46
N SER A 82 5.07 -7.69 -12.14
CA SER A 82 4.45 -6.47 -11.66
C SER A 82 2.93 -6.64 -11.63
N ASN A 83 2.33 -6.41 -10.47
CA ASN A 83 0.90 -6.27 -10.32
C ASN A 83 0.53 -4.79 -10.36
N TYR A 84 -0.43 -4.45 -11.22
CA TYR A 84 -0.96 -3.11 -11.36
C TYR A 84 -2.32 -3.05 -10.65
N PHE A 85 -2.55 -1.94 -9.95
CA PHE A 85 -3.78 -1.64 -9.26
C PHE A 85 -4.21 -0.21 -9.54
N SER A 86 -5.52 -0.01 -9.71
CA SER A 86 -6.12 1.30 -9.99
C SER A 86 -7.34 1.53 -9.10
N GLY A 87 -7.46 2.74 -8.59
CA GLY A 87 -8.62 3.26 -7.88
C GLY A 87 -9.05 4.60 -8.48
N GLU A 88 -10.00 5.27 -7.85
CA GLU A 88 -10.58 6.52 -8.37
C GLU A 88 -9.54 7.62 -8.57
N LYS A 89 -8.63 7.79 -7.60
CA LYS A 89 -7.61 8.85 -7.60
C LYS A 89 -6.17 8.34 -7.54
N TYR A 90 -6.00 7.05 -7.30
CA TYR A 90 -4.71 6.46 -7.02
C TYR A 90 -4.41 5.27 -7.93
N ASN A 91 -3.16 5.14 -8.31
CA ASN A 91 -2.64 3.90 -8.91
C ASN A 91 -1.54 3.35 -8.02
N ALA A 92 -1.42 2.02 -7.98
CA ALA A 92 -0.32 1.34 -7.32
C ALA A 92 0.30 0.28 -8.22
N ILE A 93 1.63 0.20 -8.22
CA ILE A 93 2.37 -0.84 -8.93
C ILE A 93 3.24 -1.57 -7.92
N LEU A 94 2.95 -2.84 -7.71
CA LEU A 94 3.76 -3.74 -6.89
C LEU A 94 4.64 -4.59 -7.81
N THR A 95 5.92 -4.28 -7.85
CA THR A 95 6.92 -5.01 -8.65
C THR A 95 7.69 -5.96 -7.74
N ILE A 96 7.60 -7.27 -8.00
CA ILE A 96 8.28 -8.34 -7.27
C ILE A 96 9.47 -8.84 -8.07
N ARG A 97 10.61 -8.99 -7.40
CA ARG A 97 11.88 -9.44 -8.00
C ARG A 97 12.49 -10.66 -7.31
N GLU A 98 12.16 -10.88 -6.04
CA GLU A 98 12.52 -12.10 -5.32
C GLU A 98 11.24 -12.74 -4.77
N GLU A 99 11.12 -14.05 -4.95
CA GLU A 99 10.04 -14.90 -4.47
C GLU A 99 10.64 -16.13 -3.81
N ASP A 100 10.25 -16.40 -2.57
CA ASP A 100 10.70 -17.56 -1.80
C ASP A 100 9.48 -18.29 -1.22
N LYS A 101 9.22 -19.51 -1.71
CA LYS A 101 8.09 -20.33 -1.28
C LYS A 101 8.53 -21.24 -0.15
N THR A 102 7.89 -21.09 1.00
CA THR A 102 8.13 -21.94 2.16
C THR A 102 7.26 -23.20 2.11
N GLU A 103 7.70 -24.26 2.78
CA GLU A 103 6.95 -25.52 2.91
C GLU A 103 5.60 -25.34 3.63
N SER A 104 5.44 -24.27 4.42
CA SER A 104 4.22 -23.96 5.16
C SER A 104 3.13 -23.28 4.32
N GLY A 105 3.29 -23.22 2.99
CA GLY A 105 2.31 -22.56 2.11
C GLY A 105 2.33 -21.04 2.21
N ILE A 106 3.44 -20.45 2.68
CA ILE A 106 3.66 -19.00 2.68
C ILE A 106 4.66 -18.66 1.58
N THR A 107 4.37 -17.64 0.77
CA THR A 107 5.34 -17.08 -0.16
C THR A 107 5.87 -15.75 0.36
N ASN A 108 7.18 -15.65 0.54
CA ASN A 108 7.86 -14.40 0.87
C ASN A 108 8.24 -13.66 -0.42
N TYR A 109 8.11 -12.34 -0.40
CA TYR A 109 8.36 -11.47 -1.54
C TYR A 109 9.28 -10.32 -1.19
N ARG A 110 10.12 -9.90 -2.15
CA ARG A 110 10.82 -8.61 -2.10
C ARG A 110 10.71 -7.87 -3.43
N GLY A 111 10.64 -6.54 -3.33
CA GLY A 111 10.39 -5.72 -4.49
C GLY A 111 10.21 -4.24 -4.17
N THR A 112 9.41 -3.58 -4.99
CA THR A 112 9.07 -2.17 -4.83
C THR A 112 7.58 -1.93 -4.98
N LEU A 113 7.04 -1.08 -4.11
CA LEU A 113 5.69 -0.54 -4.23
C LEU A 113 5.80 0.90 -4.72
N GLU A 114 5.08 1.23 -5.76
CA GLU A 114 4.97 2.58 -6.28
C GLU A 114 3.53 3.03 -6.19
N ILE A 115 3.29 4.23 -5.66
CA ILE A 115 1.95 4.82 -5.53
C ILE A 115 1.95 6.16 -6.23
N GLN A 116 0.91 6.39 -7.02
CA GLN A 116 0.71 7.60 -7.82
C GLN A 116 -0.63 8.25 -7.47
N TYR A 117 -0.63 9.57 -7.35
CA TYR A 117 -1.82 10.43 -7.21
C TYR A 117 -1.70 11.58 -8.22
N GLY A 118 -2.54 11.59 -9.26
CA GLY A 118 -2.38 12.52 -10.37
C GLY A 118 -0.99 12.41 -11.02
N SER A 119 -0.23 13.51 -11.06
CA SER A 119 1.16 13.54 -11.54
C SER A 119 2.20 13.19 -10.47
N GLU A 120 1.82 13.14 -9.21
CA GLU A 120 2.74 12.85 -8.11
C GLU A 120 2.96 11.35 -7.98
N LYS A 121 4.21 10.95 -7.69
CA LYS A 121 4.58 9.54 -7.54
C LYS A 121 5.60 9.33 -6.44
N ARG A 122 5.42 8.27 -5.64
CA ARG A 122 6.37 7.86 -4.60
C ARG A 122 6.63 6.37 -4.69
N LYS A 123 7.89 5.98 -4.49
CA LYS A 123 8.35 4.59 -4.60
C LYS A 123 9.02 4.14 -3.32
N PHE A 124 8.67 2.93 -2.88
CA PHE A 124 9.10 2.33 -1.63
C PHE A 124 9.75 0.97 -1.91
N LYS A 125 10.87 0.69 -1.25
CA LYS A 125 11.39 -0.69 -1.17
C LYS A 125 10.53 -1.45 -0.17
N VAL A 126 10.04 -2.61 -0.57
CA VAL A 126 9.10 -3.41 0.24
C VAL A 126 9.51 -4.87 0.27
N HIS A 127 9.05 -5.52 1.33
CA HIS A 127 9.01 -6.98 1.45
C HIS A 127 7.65 -7.37 2.02
N GLY A 128 7.23 -8.59 1.75
CA GLY A 128 5.89 -9.02 2.10
C GLY A 128 5.71 -10.52 2.10
N ARG A 129 4.51 -10.93 2.51
CA ARG A 129 4.09 -12.33 2.53
C ARG A 129 2.76 -12.48 1.82
N GLN A 130 2.64 -13.58 1.09
CA GLN A 130 1.35 -14.12 0.70
C GLN A 130 1.05 -15.35 1.54
N TYR A 131 -0.12 -15.34 2.17
CA TYR A 131 -0.74 -16.51 2.75
C TYR A 131 -1.71 -17.09 1.70
N HIS A 132 -1.59 -18.39 1.43
CA HIS A 132 -2.43 -19.13 0.50
C HIS A 132 -3.55 -19.86 1.24
#